data_AF-A0A7S4PLZ8-F1
#
_entry.id   AF-A0A7S4PLZ8-F1
#
_cell.length_a   1.000
_cell.length_b   1.000
_cell.length_c   1.000
_cell.angle_alpha   90.00
_cell.angle_beta   90.00
_cell.angle_gamma   90.00
#
_symmetry.space_group_name_H-M   'P 1'
#
loop_
_entity.id
_entity.type
_entity.pdbx_description
1 polymer ?
#
loop_
_entity_poly.entity_id
_entity_poly.type
_entity_poly.pdbx_seq_one_letter_code
_entity_poly.pdbx_strand_id
1 'polypeptide(L)'
;QSQSWYTQHKPFVTTLAKLLLEENLPLTDFPSYPTNLTIDEKTLEKTDSRNILIFVVGGVTYTEARVMEEFCAEYTEKSTEKTSSKKSPSKHTTITPNILFGSTNMLTSSALLDQMLNE
;
A
#
# COMPACT_ATOMS: atom_id res chain seq x y z
N GLN A 1 -19.81 7.19 -9.48
CA GLN A 1 -19.22 7.66 -10.75
C GLN A 1 -19.27 6.51 -11.75
N SER A 2 -19.66 6.76 -13.01
CA SER A 2 -19.70 5.74 -14.06
C SER A 2 -18.27 5.37 -14.47
N GLN A 3 -17.90 4.10 -14.37
CA GLN A 3 -16.56 3.63 -14.70
C GLN A 3 -16.27 3.82 -16.20
N SER A 4 -15.14 4.44 -16.54
CA SER A 4 -14.72 4.63 -17.93
C SER A 4 -14.33 3.29 -18.56
N TRP A 5 -14.78 3.02 -19.79
CA TRP A 5 -14.43 1.80 -20.52
C TRP A 5 -12.92 1.63 -20.75
N TYR A 6 -12.17 2.74 -20.74
CA TYR A 6 -10.72 2.74 -20.97
C TYR A 6 -9.88 2.36 -19.72
N THR A 7 -10.49 2.33 -18.53
CA THR A 7 -9.78 2.13 -17.25
C THR A 7 -10.38 0.98 -16.44
N GLN A 8 -10.59 -0.17 -17.10
CA GLN A 8 -11.12 -1.37 -16.44
C GLN A 8 -10.06 -2.12 -15.64
N HIS A 9 -8.80 -2.06 -16.08
CA HIS A 9 -7.69 -2.73 -15.42
C HIS A 9 -7.37 -2.09 -14.06
N LYS A 10 -7.22 -2.93 -13.03
CA LYS A 10 -6.71 -2.53 -11.72
C LYS A 10 -5.35 -3.20 -11.49
N PRO A 11 -4.29 -2.43 -11.22
CA PRO A 11 -2.98 -3.00 -10.93
C PRO A 11 -3.01 -3.93 -9.72
N PHE A 12 -2.28 -5.04 -9.80
CA PHE A 12 -2.24 -6.07 -8.76
C PHE A 12 -1.78 -5.53 -7.40
N VAL A 13 -0.90 -4.52 -7.39
CA VAL A 13 -0.38 -3.89 -6.16
C VAL A 13 -1.48 -3.41 -5.21
N THR A 14 -2.64 -3.02 -5.74
CA THR A 14 -3.79 -2.61 -4.92
C THR A 14 -4.40 -3.76 -4.14
N THR A 15 -4.45 -4.95 -4.75
CA THR A 15 -4.92 -6.18 -4.11
C THR A 15 -3.94 -6.58 -3.02
N LEU A 16 -2.64 -6.48 -3.29
CA LEU A 16 -1.59 -6.75 -2.33
C LEU A 16 -1.67 -5.81 -1.11
N ALA A 17 -1.79 -4.50 -1.34
CA ALA A 17 -1.93 -3.51 -0.28
C ALA A 17 -3.17 -3.77 0.59
N LYS A 18 -4.30 -4.14 -0.04
CA LYS A 18 -5.51 -4.52 0.70
C LYS A 18 -5.30 -5.76 1.58
N LEU A 19 -4.71 -6.83 1.03
CA LEU A 19 -4.45 -8.06 1.79
C LEU A 19 -3.48 -7.83 2.96
N LEU A 20 -2.47 -6.97 2.76
CA LEU A 20 -1.53 -6.57 3.81
C LEU A 20 -2.22 -5.81 4.94
N LEU A 21 -3.11 -4.86 4.60
CA LEU A 21 -3.87 -4.11 5.61
C LEU A 21 -4.83 -4.99 6.41
N GLU A 22 -5.45 -5.96 5.75
CA GLU A 22 -6.41 -6.90 6.33
C GLU A 22 -5.73 -8.11 7.01
N GLU A 23 -4.39 -8.19 7.03
CA GLU A 23 -3.62 -9.33 7.56
C GLU A 23 -3.99 -10.68 6.94
N ASN A 24 -4.46 -10.65 5.69
CA ASN A 24 -4.93 -11.83 4.94
C ASN A 24 -3.97 -12.20 3.80
N LEU A 25 -2.69 -11.83 3.91
CA LEU A 25 -1.70 -12.18 2.88
C LEU A 25 -1.35 -13.68 2.98
N PRO A 26 -1.48 -14.46 1.89
CA PRO A 26 -1.19 -15.88 1.92
C PRO A 26 0.31 -16.13 2.11
N LEU A 27 0.67 -16.73 3.25
CA LEU A 27 2.06 -17.04 3.60
C LEU A 27 2.73 -18.03 2.66
N THR A 28 1.95 -18.82 1.91
CA THR A 28 2.47 -19.75 0.89
C THR A 28 3.11 -19.02 -0.28
N ASP A 29 2.51 -17.91 -0.71
CA ASP A 29 2.97 -17.12 -1.85
C ASP A 29 3.89 -15.97 -1.40
N PHE A 30 3.71 -15.50 -0.16
CA PHE A 30 4.48 -14.42 0.45
C PHE A 30 5.05 -14.85 1.81
N PRO A 31 6.16 -15.62 1.82
CA PRO A 31 6.76 -16.07 3.07
C PRO A 31 7.31 -14.88 3.88
N SER A 32 7.06 -14.91 5.19
CA SER A 32 7.61 -13.94 6.12
C SER A 32 9.01 -14.36 6.56
N TYR A 33 9.97 -13.44 6.48
CA TYR A 33 11.34 -13.64 6.96
C TYR A 33 11.53 -12.81 8.24
N PRO A 34 11.83 -13.44 9.38
CA PRO A 34 12.09 -12.70 10.61
C PRO A 34 13.38 -11.91 10.44
N THR A 35 13.30 -10.59 10.61
CA THR A 35 14.49 -9.74 10.59
C THR A 35 15.10 -9.69 11.98
N ASN A 36 16.40 -9.99 12.12
CA ASN A 36 17.17 -9.86 13.37
C ASN A 36 17.43 -8.41 13.79
N LEU A 37 16.63 -7.47 13.30
CA LEU A 37 16.71 -6.08 13.73
C LEU A 37 16.16 -6.04 15.15
N THR A 38 17.02 -5.75 16.13
CA THR A 38 16.63 -5.36 17.47
C THR A 38 15.87 -4.05 17.37
N ILE A 39 14.57 -4.13 17.13
CA ILE A 39 13.71 -2.95 17.16
C ILE A 39 13.51 -2.63 18.63
N ASP A 40 14.12 -1.54 19.08
CA ASP A 40 13.99 -1.04 20.45
C ASP A 40 12.49 -0.76 20.69
N GLU A 41 11.83 -1.58 21.50
CA GLU A 41 10.37 -1.62 21.68
C GLU A 41 9.79 -0.24 22.06
N LYS A 42 10.62 0.62 22.66
CA LYS A 42 10.30 2.02 23.02
C LYS A 42 9.99 2.94 21.82
N THR A 43 10.41 2.56 20.61
CA THR A 43 10.13 3.32 19.37
C THR A 43 8.86 2.85 18.67
N LEU A 44 8.43 1.61 18.90
CA LEU A 44 7.25 1.01 18.25
C LEU A 44 5.94 1.44 18.93
N GLU A 45 5.98 1.67 20.25
CA GLU A 45 4.79 1.97 21.08
C GLU A 45 4.12 3.33 20.81
N LYS A 46 4.66 4.18 19.92
CA LYS A 46 4.10 5.52 19.65
C LYS A 46 3.46 5.71 18.27
N THR A 47 3.47 4.71 17.42
CA THR A 47 2.79 4.76 16.12
C THR A 47 1.71 3.70 16.08
N ASP A 48 0.49 4.09 16.46
CA ASP A 48 -0.73 3.33 16.17
C ASP A 48 -0.96 3.12 14.66
N SER A 49 -0.13 3.72 13.78
CA SER A 49 -0.16 3.56 12.33
C SER A 49 0.66 2.35 11.88
N ARG A 50 0.01 1.40 11.18
CA ARG A 50 0.72 0.34 10.43
C ARG A 50 1.50 0.97 9.28
N ASN A 51 2.82 0.97 9.36
CA ASN A 51 3.70 1.40 8.28
C ASN A 51 3.98 0.20 7.36
N ILE A 52 3.66 0.31 6.08
CA ILE A 52 3.90 -0.72 5.06
C ILE A 52 4.85 -0.14 4.02
N LEU A 53 5.90 -0.87 3.70
CA LEU A 53 6.79 -0.55 2.59
C LEU A 53 6.63 -1.59 1.49
N ILE A 54 6.28 -1.15 0.29
CA ILE A 54 6.16 -1.99 -0.89
C ILE A 54 7.25 -1.57 -1.88
N PHE A 55 8.14 -2.51 -2.20
CA PHE A 55 9.22 -2.32 -3.16
C PHE A 55 9.00 -3.20 -4.39
N VAL A 56 8.89 -2.59 -5.57
CA VAL A 56 8.72 -3.29 -6.84
C VAL A 56 10.08 -3.45 -7.52
N VAL A 57 10.50 -4.70 -7.69
CA VAL A 57 11.69 -5.06 -8.47
C VAL A 57 11.35 -4.98 -9.96
N GLY A 58 12.27 -4.45 -10.77
CA GLY A 58 12.07 -4.27 -12.22
C GLY A 58 11.60 -2.86 -12.58
N GLY A 59 10.92 -2.17 -11.66
CA GLY A 59 10.48 -0.78 -11.83
C GLY A 59 8.98 -0.65 -11.63
N VAL A 60 8.52 0.58 -11.42
CA VAL A 60 7.11 0.88 -11.14
C VAL A 60 6.50 1.74 -12.23
N THR A 61 5.26 1.45 -12.58
CA THR A 61 4.52 2.25 -13.56
C THR A 61 3.81 3.43 -12.91
N TYR A 62 3.58 4.50 -13.68
CA TYR A 62 2.78 5.64 -13.22
C TYR A 62 1.35 5.25 -12.84
N THR A 63 0.78 4.23 -13.50
CA THR A 63 -0.55 3.72 -13.16
C THR A 63 -0.57 3.08 -11.77
N GLU A 64 0.45 2.30 -11.42
CA GLU A 64 0.55 1.72 -10.08
C GLU A 64 0.72 2.79 -9.00
N ALA A 65 1.59 3.78 -9.25
CA ALA A 65 1.81 4.89 -8.32
C ALA A 65 0.52 5.68 -8.06
N ARG A 66 -0.20 6.03 -9.13
CA ARG A 66 -1.48 6.74 -9.05
C ARG A 66 -2.52 5.95 -8.26
N VAL A 67 -2.72 4.67 -8.57
CA VAL A 67 -3.78 3.91 -7.90
C VAL A 67 -3.41 3.62 -6.43
N MET A 68 -2.13 3.54 -6.09
CA MET A 68 -1.70 3.46 -4.69
C MET A 68 -2.00 4.75 -3.91
N GLU A 69 -1.79 5.91 -4.52
CA GLU A 69 -2.16 7.21 -3.93
C GLU A 69 -3.68 7.29 -3.69
N GLU A 70 -4.48 6.97 -4.71
CA GLU A 70 -5.95 6.92 -4.62
C GLU A 70 -6.40 5.96 -3.50
N PHE A 71 -5.76 4.79 -3.40
CA PHE A 71 -6.03 3.81 -2.35
C PHE A 71 -5.73 4.36 -0.95
N CYS A 72 -4.58 5.02 -0.76
CA CYS A 72 -4.23 5.63 0.53
C CYS A 72 -5.20 6.74 0.94
N ALA A 73 -5.62 7.57 -0.02
CA ALA A 73 -6.61 8.61 0.19
C ALA A 73 -7.96 8.02 0.61
N GLU A 74 -8.48 7.01 -0.12
CA GLU A 74 -9.74 6.34 0.22
C GLU A 74 -9.73 5.73 1.63
N TYR A 75 -8.62 5.12 2.04
CA TYR A 75 -8.48 4.55 3.38
C TYR A 75 -8.44 5.63 4.46
N THR A 76 -7.80 6.76 4.17
CA THR A 76 -7.77 7.92 5.08
C THR A 76 -9.18 8.49 5.26
N GLU A 77 -9.94 8.67 4.18
CA GLU A 77 -11.32 9.17 4.22
C GLU A 77 -12.24 8.22 5.00
N LYS A 78 -12.25 6.91 4.67
CA LYS A 78 -13.06 5.89 5.39
C LYS A 78 -12.73 5.80 6.88
N SER A 79 -11.47 6.05 7.23
CA SER A 79 -11.01 6.10 8.62
C SER A 79 -11.61 7.31 9.36
N THR A 80 -11.61 8.49 8.72
CA THR A 80 -12.18 9.72 9.30
C THR A 80 -13.71 9.69 9.43
N GLU A 81 -14.45 9.14 8.45
CA GLU A 81 -15.93 9.09 8.49
C GLU A 81 -16.48 8.23 9.63
N LYS A 82 -15.76 7.18 10.06
CA LYS A 82 -16.16 6.34 11.20
C LYS A 82 -16.13 7.08 12.55
N THR A 83 -15.43 8.21 12.65
CA THR A 83 -15.24 8.94 13.92
C THR A 83 -16.22 10.09 14.15
N SER A 84 -16.97 10.53 13.15
CA SER A 84 -17.84 11.71 13.26
C SER A 84 -19.25 11.44 13.82
N SER A 85 -19.61 10.18 14.12
CA SER A 85 -20.98 9.79 14.49
C SER A 85 -21.21 9.29 15.92
N LYS A 86 -20.23 9.37 16.84
CA LYS A 86 -20.45 9.03 18.26
C LYS A 86 -19.92 10.07 19.24
N LYS A 87 -20.85 10.77 19.91
CA LYS A 87 -20.61 11.57 21.13
C LYS A 87 -20.19 10.65 22.29
N SER A 88 -18.88 10.43 22.48
CA SER A 88 -18.22 10.15 23.78
C SER A 88 -16.73 9.79 23.56
N PRO A 89 -15.79 10.25 24.41
CA PRO A 89 -14.37 10.09 24.18
C PRO A 89 -13.88 8.76 24.76
N SER A 90 -13.98 7.68 24.01
CA SER A 90 -13.11 6.50 24.24
C SER A 90 -11.99 6.54 23.21
N LYS A 91 -10.74 6.59 23.67
CA LYS A 91 -9.49 6.60 22.88
C LYS A 91 -9.38 5.38 21.96
N HIS A 92 -10.09 5.39 20.83
CA HIS A 92 -9.77 4.55 19.68
C HIS A 92 -9.16 5.47 18.64
N THR A 93 -7.83 5.55 18.66
CA THR A 93 -7.01 6.23 17.67
C THR A 93 -7.22 5.57 16.32
N THR A 94 -7.63 6.36 15.34
CA THR A 94 -7.81 5.92 13.96
C THR A 94 -6.46 5.51 13.39
N ILE A 95 -6.30 4.22 13.12
CA ILE A 95 -5.10 3.64 12.51
C ILE A 95 -5.14 3.94 11.02
N THR A 96 -4.56 5.06 10.60
CA THR A 96 -4.30 5.32 9.19
C THR A 96 -2.99 4.61 8.81
N PRO A 97 -3.02 3.63 7.90
CA PRO A 97 -1.80 2.99 7.46
C PRO A 97 -0.98 3.96 6.60
N ASN A 98 0.33 3.97 6.81
CA ASN A 98 1.26 4.73 5.98
C ASN A 98 1.92 3.75 5.01
N ILE A 99 1.55 3.84 3.73
CA ILE A 99 2.09 2.96 2.69
C ILE A 99 3.12 3.75 1.90
N LEU A 100 4.39 3.35 2.01
CA LEU A 100 5.46 3.85 1.15
C LEU A 100 5.64 2.89 -0.02
N PHE A 101 5.48 3.41 -1.23
CA PHE A 101 5.57 2.65 -2.47
C PHE A 101 6.76 3.13 -3.31
N GLY A 102 7.62 2.19 -3.71
CA GLY A 102 8.84 2.54 -4.43
C GLY A 102 9.35 1.40 -5.32
N SER A 103 10.36 1.73 -6.11
CA SER A 103 11.08 0.79 -6.97
C SER A 103 12.47 1.33 -7.28
N THR A 104 13.24 0.58 -8.07
CA THR A 104 14.52 1.06 -8.61
C THR A 104 14.33 2.20 -9.61
N ASN A 105 13.36 2.09 -10.52
CA ASN A 105 13.13 3.02 -11.63
C ASN A 105 11.64 3.20 -11.91
N MET A 106 11.25 4.38 -12.40
CA MET A 106 9.92 4.59 -12.99
C MET A 106 9.91 4.08 -14.44
N LEU A 107 8.92 3.28 -14.80
CA LEU A 107 8.78 2.69 -16.14
C LEU A 107 7.61 3.29 -16.92
N THR A 108 7.89 3.62 -18.17
CA THR A 108 6.90 3.78 -19.24
C THR A 108 6.84 2.48 -20.04
N SER A 109 5.78 2.33 -20.86
CA SER A 109 5.68 1.17 -21.76
C SER A 109 6.89 1.03 -22.70
N SER A 110 7.47 2.15 -23.16
CA SER A 110 8.66 2.11 -24.01
C SER A 110 9.89 1.62 -23.24
N ALA A 111 10.14 2.14 -22.04
CA ALA A 111 11.27 1.74 -21.22
C ALA A 111 11.20 0.26 -20.82
N LEU A 112 9.99 -0.26 -20.55
CA LEU A 112 9.77 -1.68 -20.29
C LEU A 112 10.10 -2.54 -21.51
N LEU A 113 9.63 -2.15 -22.71
CA LEU A 113 9.94 -2.88 -23.94
C LEU A 113 11.44 -2.87 -24.24
N ASP A 114 12.11 -1.74 -24.03
CA ASP A 114 13.57 -1.63 -24.20
C ASP A 114 14.33 -2.54 -23.22
N GLN A 115 13.86 -2.68 -21.98
CA GLN A 115 14.46 -3.63 -21.03
C GLN A 115 14.29 -5.08 -21.50
N MET A 116 13.09 -5.46 -21.94
CA MET A 116 12.83 -6.83 -22.42
C MET A 116 13.59 -7.20 -23.68
N LEU A 117 13.97 -6.22 -24.51
CA LEU A 117 14.78 -6.45 -25.71
C LEU A 117 16.28 -6.59 -25.43
N ASN A 118 16.74 -6.11 -24.27
CA ASN A 118 18.15 -6.10 -23.87
C ASN A 118 18.52 -7.23 -22.87
N GLU A 119 17.55 -8.03 -22.44
CA GLU A 119 17.73 -9.29 -21.68
C GLU A 119 17.83 -10.50 -22.61
#